data_AF-A0A7X7RSE7-F1
#
_entry.id   AF-A0A7X7RSE7-F1
#
_cell.length_a   1.000
_cell.length_b   1.000
_cell.length_c   1.000
_cell.angle_alpha   90.00
_cell.angle_beta   90.00
_cell.angle_gamma   90.00
#
_symmetry.space_group_name_H-M   'P 1'
#
loop_
_entity.id
_entity.type
_entity.pdbx_description
1 polymer ?
#
loop_
_entity_poly.entity_id
_entity_poly.type
_entity_poly.pdbx_seq_one_letter_code
_entity_poly.pdbx_strand_id
1 'polypeptide(L)'
;MAFDIYNLIRLAEVKNYLRENKKFTVLEQETIIRSSYYPIEEKLKYLKQLLKETDNVDPHLQERVELYEYIVNFIHYPREDAIYMVVLGISGYDVDFKDNNYELSEQLMGDTHYFKSYERLMEYCSEDNIKWRAGDKICVDIVLSAELGRRYEKGELVQPIWFNLSLMDGKMRIYHFEIDDKWFLKQGWSKECLYHYNTWDTSFRSTLPFETGNRVRLQTPAMKKALMGIVESSKDFYGSWYNFLWCEDENYGAEDIRKLIENRSYGEIQKQKIKMLDISFPQLDVLGEYLTYDWIERAEGD
;
A
#
# COMPACT_ATOMS: atom_id res chain seq x y z
N MET A 1 -6.71 -27.32 -2.96
CA MET A 1 -5.48 -26.93 -2.24
C MET A 1 -5.91 -25.91 -1.21
N ALA A 2 -5.40 -26.02 0.02
CA ALA A 2 -5.62 -24.98 1.03
C ALA A 2 -4.95 -23.67 0.60
N PHE A 3 -5.55 -22.54 0.93
CA PHE A 3 -5.00 -21.22 0.74
C PHE A 3 -3.74 -21.10 1.61
N ASP A 4 -2.64 -20.68 0.98
CA ASP A 4 -1.35 -20.50 1.63
C ASP A 4 -0.95 -19.04 1.46
N ILE A 5 -1.08 -18.28 2.55
CA ILE A 5 -0.79 -16.85 2.60
C ILE A 5 0.65 -16.52 2.16
N TYR A 6 1.62 -17.41 2.42
CA TYR A 6 3.01 -17.17 2.06
C TYR A 6 3.19 -17.10 0.53
N ASN A 7 2.29 -17.68 -0.26
CA ASN A 7 2.35 -17.60 -1.72
C ASN A 7 2.01 -16.21 -2.27
N LEU A 8 1.41 -15.33 -1.45
CA LEU A 8 1.24 -13.91 -1.82
C LEU A 8 2.55 -13.13 -1.73
N ILE A 9 3.58 -13.67 -1.07
CA ILE A 9 4.91 -13.06 -0.95
C ILE A 9 5.78 -13.47 -2.14
N ARG A 10 6.21 -12.46 -2.91
CA ARG A 10 6.94 -12.64 -4.18
C ARG A 10 8.37 -13.12 -3.94
N LEU A 11 9.08 -12.50 -3.00
CA LEU A 11 10.50 -12.79 -2.76
C LEU A 11 10.70 -14.13 -2.05
N ALA A 12 11.47 -15.02 -2.67
CA ALA A 12 11.67 -16.39 -2.19
C ALA A 12 12.33 -16.44 -0.80
N GLU A 13 13.34 -15.60 -0.56
CA GLU A 13 14.03 -15.52 0.74
C GLU A 13 13.06 -15.11 1.86
N VAL A 14 12.33 -14.01 1.67
CA VAL A 14 11.36 -13.48 2.64
C VAL A 14 10.22 -14.48 2.89
N LYS A 15 9.69 -15.07 1.82
CA LYS A 15 8.65 -16.12 1.88
C LYS A 15 9.10 -17.33 2.69
N ASN A 16 10.26 -17.89 2.39
CA ASN A 16 10.77 -19.09 3.07
C ASN A 16 11.04 -18.80 4.55
N TYR A 17 11.68 -17.66 4.82
CA TYR A 17 11.96 -17.22 6.19
C TYR A 17 10.68 -17.06 7.02
N LEU A 18 9.66 -16.36 6.49
CA LEU A 18 8.40 -16.16 7.20
C LEU A 18 7.64 -17.47 7.40
N ARG A 19 7.67 -18.39 6.42
CA ARG A 19 7.06 -19.72 6.54
C ARG A 19 7.67 -20.53 7.68
N GLU A 20 8.97 -20.39 7.93
CA GLU A 20 9.68 -21.09 9.00
C GLU A 20 9.53 -20.40 10.38
N ASN A 21 9.42 -19.07 10.41
CA ASN A 21 9.60 -18.28 11.64
C ASN A 21 8.31 -17.62 12.16
N LYS A 22 7.23 -17.54 11.36
CA LYS A 22 6.03 -16.80 11.74
C LYS A 22 4.79 -17.53 11.28
N LYS A 23 3.88 -17.88 12.21
CA LYS A 23 2.50 -18.25 11.89
C LYS A 23 1.63 -16.99 11.95
N PHE A 24 0.98 -16.66 10.84
CA PHE A 24 0.11 -15.48 10.75
C PHE A 24 -1.27 -15.76 11.36
N THR A 25 -1.72 -14.84 12.20
CA THR A 25 -3.12 -14.78 12.66
C THR A 25 -4.05 -14.42 11.49
N VAL A 26 -5.36 -14.65 11.65
CA VAL A 26 -6.37 -14.30 10.63
C VAL A 26 -6.28 -12.83 10.23
N LEU A 27 -6.17 -11.95 11.23
CA LEU A 27 -5.94 -10.52 11.09
C LEU A 27 -4.72 -10.21 10.22
N GLU A 28 -3.57 -10.81 10.54
CA GLU A 28 -2.32 -10.59 9.79
C GLU A 28 -2.42 -11.10 8.33
N GLN A 29 -3.12 -12.23 8.12
CA GLN A 29 -3.35 -12.77 6.78
C GLN A 29 -4.23 -11.85 5.94
N GLU A 30 -5.31 -11.32 6.52
CA GLU A 30 -6.18 -10.35 5.86
C GLU A 30 -5.41 -9.08 5.47
N THR A 31 -4.58 -8.53 6.37
CA THR A 31 -3.71 -7.38 6.06
C THR A 31 -2.74 -7.70 4.92
N ILE A 32 -2.08 -8.86 4.91
CA ILE A 32 -1.20 -9.25 3.80
C ILE A 32 -1.98 -9.32 2.48
N ILE A 33 -3.17 -9.91 2.47
CA ILE A 33 -4.02 -9.96 1.27
C ILE A 33 -4.33 -8.53 0.78
N ARG A 34 -4.77 -7.65 1.69
CA ARG A 34 -5.16 -6.28 1.34
C ARG A 34 -3.99 -5.41 0.88
N SER A 35 -2.80 -5.54 1.46
CA SER A 35 -1.60 -4.78 1.07
C SER A 35 -0.81 -5.42 -0.08
N SER A 36 -1.13 -6.66 -0.48
CA SER A 36 -0.43 -7.35 -1.58
C SER A 36 -0.58 -6.61 -2.92
N TYR A 37 0.39 -6.71 -3.82
CA TYR A 37 0.29 -6.09 -5.15
C TYR A 37 -0.52 -6.96 -6.13
N TYR A 38 -1.79 -7.19 -5.79
CA TYR A 38 -2.77 -7.91 -6.61
C TYR A 38 -4.00 -7.03 -6.90
N PRO A 39 -4.74 -7.33 -7.99
CA PRO A 39 -6.00 -6.65 -8.27
C PRO A 39 -7.04 -6.87 -7.16
N ILE A 40 -7.91 -5.90 -6.95
CA ILE A 40 -8.94 -5.96 -5.88
C ILE A 40 -9.86 -7.18 -6.00
N GLU A 41 -10.13 -7.67 -7.21
CA GLU A 41 -10.97 -8.85 -7.43
C GLU A 41 -10.25 -10.14 -7.03
N GLU A 42 -8.93 -10.20 -7.21
CA GLU A 42 -8.11 -11.33 -6.76
C GLU A 42 -7.97 -11.31 -5.24
N LYS A 43 -7.76 -10.13 -4.65
CA LYS A 43 -7.79 -9.93 -3.19
C LYS A 43 -9.10 -10.39 -2.59
N LEU A 44 -10.24 -10.03 -3.19
CA LEU A 44 -11.56 -10.51 -2.74
C LEU A 44 -11.67 -12.04 -2.78
N LYS A 45 -11.10 -12.71 -3.79
CA LYS A 45 -11.07 -14.18 -3.84
C LYS A 45 -10.26 -14.77 -2.69
N TYR A 46 -9.09 -14.19 -2.38
CA TYR A 46 -8.26 -14.63 -1.26
C TYR A 46 -8.93 -14.38 0.09
N LEU A 47 -9.57 -13.23 0.29
CA LEU A 47 -10.35 -12.92 1.49
C LEU A 47 -11.49 -13.93 1.71
N LYS A 48 -12.22 -14.28 0.63
CA LYS A 48 -13.27 -15.31 0.67
C LYS A 48 -12.72 -16.72 0.93
N GLN A 49 -11.48 -17.01 0.54
CA GLN A 49 -10.82 -18.28 0.87
C GLN A 49 -10.40 -18.31 2.34
N LEU A 50 -9.79 -17.23 2.84
CA LEU A 50 -9.42 -17.07 4.25
C LEU A 50 -10.64 -17.28 5.17
N LEU A 51 -11.77 -16.66 4.86
CA LEU A 51 -13.03 -16.82 5.61
C LEU A 51 -13.55 -18.26 5.64
N LYS A 52 -13.31 -19.06 4.60
CA LYS A 52 -13.72 -20.47 4.56
C LYS A 52 -12.83 -21.39 5.40
N GLU A 53 -11.58 -21.00 5.60
CA GLU A 53 -10.57 -21.80 6.30
C GLU A 53 -10.48 -21.47 7.79
N THR A 54 -11.04 -20.35 8.22
CA THR A 54 -11.23 -20.06 9.64
C THR A 54 -12.31 -20.98 10.21
N ASP A 55 -11.90 -21.95 11.04
CA ASP A 55 -12.73 -23.00 11.67
C ASP A 55 -13.89 -22.48 12.55
N ASN A 56 -14.04 -21.18 12.69
CA ASN A 56 -15.23 -20.52 13.20
C ASN A 56 -15.50 -19.33 12.29
N VAL A 57 -16.76 -19.09 11.95
CA VAL A 57 -17.22 -17.86 11.30
C VAL A 57 -16.80 -16.71 12.20
N ASP A 58 -15.62 -16.14 11.99
CA ASP A 58 -15.18 -14.92 12.66
C ASP A 58 -16.12 -13.82 12.15
N PRO A 59 -17.08 -13.37 12.97
CA PRO A 59 -18.11 -12.45 12.50
C PRO A 59 -17.51 -11.12 12.07
N HIS A 60 -16.34 -10.75 12.61
CA HIS A 60 -15.64 -9.54 12.25
C HIS A 60 -14.96 -9.71 10.88
N LEU A 61 -14.33 -10.86 10.61
CA LEU A 61 -13.82 -11.15 9.25
C LEU A 61 -14.95 -11.21 8.23
N GLN A 62 -16.08 -11.83 8.57
CA GLN A 62 -17.22 -11.91 7.67
C GLN A 62 -17.71 -10.51 7.27
N GLU A 63 -17.96 -9.63 8.24
CA GLU A 63 -18.44 -8.27 7.96
C GLU A 63 -17.44 -7.48 7.10
N ARG A 64 -16.12 -7.65 7.31
CA ARG A 64 -15.08 -7.00 6.49
C ARG A 64 -15.00 -7.55 5.07
N VAL A 65 -15.15 -8.87 4.90
CA VAL A 65 -15.22 -9.49 3.57
C VAL A 65 -16.45 -9.01 2.82
N GLU A 66 -17.60 -8.89 3.49
CA GLU A 66 -18.84 -8.34 2.94
C GLU A 66 -18.67 -6.86 2.56
N LEU A 67 -17.98 -6.07 3.38
CA LEU A 67 -17.65 -4.67 3.07
C LEU A 67 -16.75 -4.58 1.83
N TYR A 68 -15.68 -5.38 1.78
CA TYR A 68 -14.77 -5.43 0.63
C TYR A 68 -15.51 -5.82 -0.66
N GLU A 69 -16.38 -6.83 -0.59
CA GLU A 69 -17.23 -7.24 -1.71
C GLU A 69 -18.19 -6.14 -2.14
N TYR A 70 -18.83 -5.48 -1.19
CA TYR A 70 -19.70 -4.34 -1.47
C TYR A 70 -18.94 -3.24 -2.23
N ILE A 71 -17.73 -2.90 -1.79
CA ILE A 71 -16.93 -1.84 -2.42
C ILE A 71 -16.48 -2.24 -3.83
N VAL A 72 -15.98 -3.46 -4.03
CA VAL A 72 -15.63 -3.97 -5.37
C VAL A 72 -16.84 -3.90 -6.30
N ASN A 73 -18.01 -4.32 -5.83
CA ASN A 73 -19.24 -4.25 -6.61
C ASN A 73 -19.66 -2.79 -6.89
N PHE A 74 -19.54 -1.89 -5.91
CA PHE A 74 -19.85 -0.48 -6.07
C PHE A 74 -18.93 0.21 -7.08
N ILE A 75 -17.65 -0.16 -7.11
CA ILE A 75 -16.67 0.33 -8.07
C ILE A 75 -17.02 -0.10 -9.50
N HIS A 76 -17.52 -1.32 -9.71
CA HIS A 76 -17.85 -1.82 -11.06
C HIS A 76 -19.25 -1.41 -11.51
N TYR A 77 -20.19 -1.37 -10.57
CA TYR A 77 -21.61 -1.13 -10.79
C TYR A 77 -22.08 -0.02 -9.83
N PRO A 78 -21.64 1.22 -10.09
CA PRO A 78 -21.91 2.32 -9.21
C PRO A 78 -23.40 2.68 -9.29
N ARG A 79 -23.90 3.35 -8.25
CA ARG A 79 -25.27 3.89 -8.25
C ARG A 79 -25.48 4.85 -9.42
N GLU A 80 -26.72 5.04 -9.87
CA GLU A 80 -27.04 5.99 -10.96
C GLU A 80 -26.61 7.43 -10.64
N ASP A 81 -26.60 7.79 -9.36
CA ASP A 81 -26.15 9.07 -8.87
C ASP A 81 -24.64 9.17 -8.67
N ALA A 82 -23.84 8.13 -8.90
CA ALA A 82 -22.39 8.20 -8.76
C ALA A 82 -21.71 8.69 -10.05
N ILE A 83 -20.55 9.33 -9.90
CA ILE A 83 -19.66 9.80 -10.95
C ILE A 83 -18.24 9.47 -10.53
N TYR A 84 -17.42 8.94 -11.44
CA TYR A 84 -15.98 8.83 -11.22
C TYR A 84 -15.35 10.19 -11.54
N MET A 85 -14.67 10.77 -10.56
CA MET A 85 -13.83 11.93 -10.74
C MET A 85 -12.39 11.45 -10.79
N VAL A 86 -11.76 11.60 -11.96
CA VAL A 86 -10.36 11.27 -12.17
C VAL A 86 -9.56 12.53 -11.97
N VAL A 87 -8.69 12.49 -10.97
CA VAL A 87 -7.64 13.48 -10.80
C VAL A 87 -6.37 12.85 -11.34
N LEU A 88 -5.91 13.33 -12.50
CA LEU A 88 -4.66 12.87 -13.10
C LEU A 88 -3.47 13.38 -12.28
N GLY A 89 -3.19 12.73 -11.16
CA GLY A 89 -1.88 12.79 -10.53
C GLY A 89 -1.00 11.71 -11.15
N ILE A 90 -0.16 12.05 -12.12
CA ILE A 90 0.93 11.12 -12.48
C ILE A 90 1.92 11.22 -11.31
N SER A 91 1.72 10.38 -10.31
CA SER A 91 2.67 10.24 -9.21
C SER A 91 3.80 9.34 -9.68
N GLY A 92 4.88 9.97 -10.14
CA GLY A 92 6.17 9.30 -10.25
C GLY A 92 6.96 9.52 -8.97
N TYR A 93 7.52 8.46 -8.39
CA TYR A 93 8.53 8.62 -7.35
C TYR A 93 9.87 8.92 -8.04
N ASP A 94 10.16 10.21 -8.23
CA ASP A 94 11.54 10.63 -8.48
C ASP A 94 12.25 10.61 -7.13
N VAL A 95 13.11 9.61 -6.94
CA VAL A 95 14.05 9.64 -5.82
C VAL A 95 15.21 10.55 -6.23
N ASP A 96 14.96 11.85 -6.31
CA ASP A 96 16.01 12.85 -6.45
C ASP A 96 16.49 13.26 -5.05
N PHE A 97 17.66 12.75 -4.67
CA PHE A 97 18.18 12.83 -3.31
C PHE A 97 18.73 14.21 -2.93
N LYS A 98 18.76 15.17 -3.86
CA LYS A 98 19.42 16.46 -3.64
C LYS A 98 18.74 17.35 -2.59
N ASP A 99 17.42 17.25 -2.44
CA ASP A 99 16.65 18.23 -1.66
C ASP A 99 15.88 17.64 -0.45
N ASN A 100 16.20 16.42 -0.02
CA ASN A 100 15.63 15.81 1.18
C ASN A 100 14.09 15.65 1.20
N ASN A 101 13.44 15.87 0.06
CA ASN A 101 12.05 15.52 -0.14
C ASN A 101 12.01 14.12 -0.76
N TYR A 102 11.22 13.21 -0.19
CA TYR A 102 10.49 12.28 -1.05
C TYR A 102 9.50 13.16 -1.81
N GLU A 103 9.97 13.84 -2.84
CA GLU A 103 9.04 14.49 -3.74
C GLU A 103 8.37 13.34 -4.48
N LEU A 104 7.24 12.89 -3.92
CA LEU A 104 6.06 12.66 -4.73
C LEU A 104 5.99 13.88 -5.65
N SER A 105 6.60 13.75 -6.82
CA SER A 105 6.27 14.63 -7.92
C SER A 105 4.88 14.19 -8.35
N GLU A 106 3.88 14.54 -7.54
CA GLU A 106 2.51 14.63 -7.99
C GLU A 106 2.51 15.82 -8.94
N GLN A 107 2.88 15.56 -10.19
CA GLN A 107 2.38 16.41 -11.25
C GLN A 107 0.91 16.08 -11.37
N LEU A 108 0.10 16.77 -10.56
CA LEU A 108 -1.31 16.96 -10.84
C LEU A 108 -1.36 17.65 -12.20
N MET A 109 -1.60 16.87 -13.24
CA MET A 109 -2.02 17.44 -14.51
C MET A 109 -3.38 18.07 -14.22
N GLY A 110 -3.49 19.38 -14.44
CA GLY A 110 -4.63 20.21 -14.01
C GLY A 110 -5.99 19.87 -14.64
N ASP A 111 -6.13 18.72 -15.28
CA ASP A 111 -7.34 18.27 -15.93
C ASP A 111 -8.05 17.21 -15.06
N THR A 112 -9.18 17.60 -14.47
CA THR A 112 -10.10 16.67 -13.82
C THR A 112 -11.10 16.14 -14.84
N HIS A 113 -11.21 14.82 -14.96
CA HIS A 113 -12.14 14.17 -15.88
C HIS A 113 -13.27 13.47 -15.12
N TYR A 114 -14.46 13.41 -15.73
CA TYR A 114 -15.63 12.80 -15.11
C TYR A 114 -16.19 11.68 -15.98
N PHE A 115 -16.44 10.53 -15.38
CA PHE A 115 -17.01 9.36 -16.06
C PHE A 115 -18.27 8.89 -15.37
N LYS A 116 -19.24 8.43 -16.17
CA LYS A 116 -20.53 7.92 -15.68
C LYS A 116 -20.56 6.41 -15.48
N SER A 117 -19.58 5.68 -16.00
CA SER A 117 -19.46 4.24 -15.82
C SER A 117 -18.00 3.81 -15.69
N TYR A 118 -17.81 2.65 -15.07
CA TYR A 118 -16.51 2.01 -14.94
C TYR A 118 -15.88 1.71 -16.31
N GLU A 119 -16.66 1.25 -17.28
CA GLU A 119 -16.16 0.94 -18.63
C GLU A 119 -15.58 2.18 -19.32
N ARG A 120 -16.25 3.33 -19.20
CA ARG A 120 -15.76 4.59 -19.77
C ARG A 120 -14.50 5.09 -19.09
N LEU A 121 -14.40 4.92 -17.77
CA LEU A 121 -13.18 5.18 -17.02
C LEU A 121 -12.03 4.31 -17.54
N MET A 122 -12.24 2.99 -17.67
CA MET A 122 -11.21 2.06 -18.12
C MET A 122 -10.82 2.26 -19.59
N GLU A 123 -11.77 2.62 -20.46
CA GLU A 123 -11.49 3.04 -21.84
C GLU A 123 -10.56 4.25 -21.85
N TYR A 124 -10.85 5.28 -21.05
CA TYR A 124 -10.00 6.46 -20.92
C TYR A 124 -8.61 6.12 -20.38
N CYS A 125 -8.52 5.22 -19.41
CA CYS A 125 -7.25 4.78 -18.84
C CYS A 125 -6.50 3.75 -19.71
N SER A 126 -6.97 3.40 -20.89
CA SER A 126 -6.24 2.47 -21.77
C SER A 126 -4.94 3.08 -22.33
N GLU A 127 -4.00 2.24 -22.74
CA GLU A 127 -2.73 2.67 -23.37
C GLU A 127 -2.94 3.47 -24.67
N ASP A 128 -4.10 3.29 -25.32
CA ASP A 128 -4.48 4.03 -26.52
C ASP A 128 -4.74 5.53 -26.23
N ASN A 129 -5.12 5.86 -24.98
CA ASN A 129 -5.50 7.21 -24.57
C ASN A 129 -4.46 7.87 -23.65
N ILE A 130 -3.74 7.09 -22.84
CA ILE A 130 -2.72 7.58 -21.91
C ILE A 130 -1.42 6.80 -22.11
N LYS A 131 -0.29 7.51 -22.25
CA LYS A 131 1.03 6.87 -22.33
C LYS A 131 1.57 6.58 -20.93
N TRP A 132 1.39 5.34 -20.50
CA TRP A 132 1.78 4.86 -19.18
C TRP A 132 3.26 4.53 -19.06
N ARG A 133 3.81 4.76 -17.86
CA ARG A 133 5.10 4.24 -17.40
C ARG A 133 4.87 3.28 -16.25
N ALA A 134 5.80 2.35 -16.07
CA ALA A 134 5.83 1.53 -14.86
C ALA A 134 5.90 2.46 -13.64
N GLY A 135 4.94 2.29 -12.72
CA GLY A 135 4.86 3.14 -11.54
C GLY A 135 3.78 4.19 -11.54
N ASP A 136 3.30 4.57 -12.71
CA ASP A 136 2.24 5.57 -12.80
C ASP A 136 1.00 5.06 -12.06
N LYS A 137 0.36 6.00 -11.36
CA LYS A 137 -0.92 5.78 -10.70
C LYS A 137 -1.92 6.80 -11.21
N ILE A 138 -3.19 6.43 -11.24
CA ILE A 138 -4.30 7.38 -11.35
C ILE A 138 -5.13 7.27 -10.08
N CYS A 139 -5.36 8.41 -9.46
CA CYS A 139 -6.27 8.59 -8.33
C CYS A 139 -7.68 8.80 -8.86
N VAL A 140 -8.63 7.98 -8.42
CA VAL A 140 -10.04 8.08 -8.80
C VAL A 140 -10.90 8.18 -7.56
N ASP A 141 -11.71 9.24 -7.49
CA ASP A 141 -12.75 9.37 -6.49
C ASP A 141 -14.09 8.95 -7.08
N ILE A 142 -14.88 8.17 -6.35
CA ILE A 142 -16.31 8.07 -6.64
C ILE A 142 -17.03 9.17 -5.88
N VAL A 143 -17.77 10.01 -6.59
CA VAL A 143 -18.51 11.15 -6.05
C VAL A 143 -20.01 10.96 -6.27
N LEU A 144 -20.83 11.22 -5.25
CA LEU A 144 -22.29 11.09 -5.34
C LEU A 144 -22.98 12.41 -5.76
N SER A 145 -23.54 12.41 -6.96
CA SER A 145 -24.23 13.53 -7.62
C SER A 145 -25.60 13.90 -7.02
N ALA A 146 -26.27 13.02 -6.27
CA ALA A 146 -27.52 13.36 -5.58
C ALA A 146 -27.35 14.49 -4.54
N GLU A 147 -26.11 14.82 -4.16
CA GLU A 147 -25.75 15.97 -3.32
C GLU A 147 -25.15 17.16 -4.10
N LEU A 148 -24.86 17.04 -5.40
CA LEU A 148 -24.32 18.15 -6.23
C LEU A 148 -25.31 19.33 -6.38
N GLY A 149 -26.62 19.10 -6.18
CA GLY A 149 -27.65 20.15 -6.28
C GLY A 149 -28.07 20.79 -4.94
N ARG A 150 -27.76 20.17 -3.80
CA ARG A 150 -28.16 20.67 -2.45
C ARG A 150 -27.01 20.59 -1.46
N ARG A 151 -25.79 21.01 -1.85
CA ARG A 151 -24.67 21.22 -0.92
C ARG A 151 -23.55 22.12 -1.45
N TYR A 152 -23.73 22.75 -2.61
CA TYR A 152 -22.81 23.79 -3.10
C TYR A 152 -22.79 25.07 -2.25
N GLU A 153 -23.76 25.26 -1.34
CA GLU A 153 -23.73 26.35 -0.36
C GLU A 153 -22.88 26.05 0.88
N LYS A 154 -22.36 24.81 1.04
CA LYS A 154 -21.56 24.40 2.22
C LYS A 154 -20.28 23.61 1.93
N GLY A 155 -20.01 23.20 0.69
CA GLY A 155 -18.69 22.70 0.28
C GLY A 155 -18.37 21.24 0.67
N GLU A 156 -19.36 20.39 0.91
CA GLU A 156 -19.12 18.97 1.26
C GLU A 156 -19.52 18.06 0.10
N LEU A 157 -18.57 17.75 -0.79
CA LEU A 157 -18.71 16.63 -1.72
C LEU A 157 -18.60 15.32 -0.93
N VAL A 158 -19.56 14.41 -1.11
CA VAL A 158 -19.49 13.08 -0.49
C VAL A 158 -18.72 12.16 -1.43
N GLN A 159 -17.51 11.80 -0.99
CA GLN A 159 -16.58 10.89 -1.65
C GLN A 159 -16.56 9.57 -0.87
N PRO A 160 -17.51 8.64 -1.10
CA PRO A 160 -17.56 7.39 -0.34
C PRO A 160 -16.32 6.53 -0.51
N ILE A 161 -15.73 6.50 -1.71
CA ILE A 161 -14.64 5.59 -2.08
C ILE A 161 -13.61 6.35 -2.90
N TRP A 162 -12.34 6.17 -2.56
CA TRP A 162 -11.18 6.59 -3.35
C TRP A 162 -10.40 5.33 -3.75
N PHE A 163 -9.85 5.28 -4.96
CA PHE A 163 -9.05 4.13 -5.41
C PHE A 163 -7.94 4.50 -6.39
N ASN A 164 -6.91 3.64 -6.42
CA ASN A 164 -5.73 3.81 -7.25
C ASN A 164 -5.71 2.78 -8.39
N LEU A 165 -5.60 3.28 -9.62
CA LEU A 165 -5.33 2.50 -10.82
C LEU A 165 -3.83 2.49 -11.09
N SER A 166 -3.23 1.32 -11.36
CA SER A 166 -1.84 1.21 -11.79
C SER A 166 -1.68 0.15 -12.88
N LEU A 167 -0.60 0.26 -13.66
CA LEU A 167 -0.28 -0.69 -14.72
C LEU A 167 0.27 -1.99 -14.11
N MET A 168 -0.53 -3.05 -14.17
CA MET A 168 -0.21 -4.38 -13.65
C MET A 168 -0.31 -5.41 -14.77
N ASP A 169 0.81 -6.09 -15.06
CA ASP A 169 0.93 -7.08 -16.14
C ASP A 169 0.45 -6.55 -17.50
N GLY A 170 0.79 -5.29 -17.81
CA GLY A 170 0.40 -4.62 -19.06
C GLY A 170 -1.08 -4.25 -19.14
N LYS A 171 -1.80 -4.22 -18.01
CA LYS A 171 -3.20 -3.78 -17.95
C LYS A 171 -3.41 -2.82 -16.79
N MET A 172 -4.20 -1.77 -17.00
CA MET A 172 -4.63 -0.92 -15.89
C MET A 172 -5.57 -1.73 -14.98
N ARG A 173 -5.23 -1.78 -13.70
CA ARG A 173 -6.02 -2.48 -12.68
C ARG A 173 -6.07 -1.67 -11.41
N ILE A 174 -7.16 -1.84 -10.67
CA ILE A 174 -7.28 -1.29 -9.32
C ILE A 174 -6.58 -2.25 -8.38
N TYR A 175 -5.64 -1.73 -7.59
CA TYR A 175 -4.93 -2.54 -6.60
C TYR A 175 -5.23 -2.10 -5.16
N HIS A 176 -5.65 -0.86 -4.94
CA HIS A 176 -5.96 -0.33 -3.61
C HIS A 176 -7.17 0.60 -3.65
N PHE A 177 -7.91 0.66 -2.54
CA PHE A 177 -8.96 1.63 -2.30
C PHE A 177 -9.12 1.96 -0.80
N GLU A 178 -9.54 3.19 -0.54
CA GLU A 178 -9.93 3.72 0.76
C GLU A 178 -11.41 4.10 0.76
N ILE A 179 -11.96 4.30 1.96
CA ILE A 179 -13.37 4.63 2.18
C ILE A 179 -13.58 5.78 3.17
N ASP A 180 -14.68 6.52 2.99
CA ASP A 180 -15.18 7.44 4.02
C ASP A 180 -15.98 6.68 5.08
N ASP A 181 -15.35 6.42 6.23
CA ASP A 181 -15.97 5.79 7.40
C ASP A 181 -17.30 6.43 7.81
N LYS A 182 -17.42 7.76 7.70
CA LYS A 182 -18.65 8.44 8.12
C LYS A 182 -19.80 8.12 7.18
N TRP A 183 -19.51 7.95 5.89
CA TRP A 183 -20.50 7.54 4.92
C TRP A 183 -20.90 6.07 5.12
N PHE A 184 -19.94 5.17 5.25
CA PHE A 184 -20.20 3.75 5.46
C PHE A 184 -20.92 3.47 6.80
N LEU A 185 -20.59 4.18 7.87
CA LEU A 185 -21.30 4.08 9.14
C LEU A 185 -22.80 4.44 8.98
N LYS A 186 -23.13 5.44 8.14
CA LYS A 186 -24.52 5.80 7.82
C LYS A 186 -25.22 4.75 6.96
N GLN A 187 -24.48 3.94 6.20
CA GLN A 187 -25.02 2.81 5.44
C GLN A 187 -25.27 1.56 6.31
N GLY A 188 -24.91 1.60 7.60
CA GLY A 188 -25.19 0.53 8.56
C GLY A 188 -24.02 -0.40 8.88
N TRP A 189 -22.82 -0.11 8.35
CA TRP A 189 -21.61 -0.86 8.71
C TRP A 189 -21.17 -0.59 10.14
N SER A 190 -20.69 -1.61 10.85
CA SER A 190 -20.29 -1.47 12.25
C SER A 190 -19.04 -0.59 12.40
N LYS A 191 -18.96 0.16 13.51
CA LYS A 191 -17.77 0.96 13.84
C LYS A 191 -16.52 0.09 13.97
N GLU A 192 -16.69 -1.13 14.46
CA GLU A 192 -15.61 -2.08 14.62
C GLU A 192 -15.09 -2.55 13.26
N CYS A 193 -15.98 -2.91 12.33
CA CYS A 193 -15.62 -3.23 10.94
C CYS A 193 -14.84 -2.09 10.28
N LEU A 194 -15.30 -0.84 10.41
CA LEU A 194 -14.65 0.34 9.81
C LEU A 194 -13.32 0.71 10.47
N TYR A 195 -13.25 0.70 11.80
CA TYR A 195 -11.98 0.87 12.53
C TYR A 195 -10.97 -0.17 12.05
N HIS A 196 -11.43 -1.41 11.92
CA HIS A 196 -10.62 -2.48 11.42
C HIS A 196 -10.39 -2.44 9.90
N TYR A 197 -11.16 -1.68 9.15
CA TYR A 197 -10.86 -1.49 7.73
C TYR A 197 -9.69 -0.49 7.56
N ASN A 198 -9.67 0.57 8.38
CA ASN A 198 -8.77 1.72 8.19
C ASN A 198 -7.48 1.72 9.01
N THR A 199 -7.40 0.99 10.12
CA THR A 199 -6.21 1.05 11.00
C THR A 199 -5.15 -0.03 10.71
N TRP A 200 -5.29 -0.76 9.60
CA TRP A 200 -4.69 -2.09 9.47
C TRP A 200 -3.32 -2.13 8.82
N ASP A 201 -2.99 -1.10 8.07
CA ASP A 201 -1.74 -1.00 7.31
C ASP A 201 -0.51 -0.90 8.24
N THR A 202 -0.74 -0.61 9.53
CA THR A 202 0.25 -0.53 10.61
C THR A 202 0.03 -1.57 11.74
N SER A 203 -0.86 -2.55 11.53
CA SER A 203 -1.39 -3.40 12.62
C SER A 203 -0.42 -4.44 13.18
N PHE A 204 0.62 -4.83 12.44
CA PHE A 204 1.62 -5.77 12.94
C PHE A 204 3.00 -5.53 12.35
N ARG A 205 4.02 -6.00 13.07
CA ARG A 205 5.40 -5.95 12.64
C ARG A 205 5.98 -7.35 12.66
N SER A 206 6.62 -7.75 11.58
CA SER A 206 7.29 -9.05 11.49
C SER A 206 8.80 -8.89 11.47
N THR A 207 9.49 -9.95 11.86
CA THR A 207 10.90 -10.07 11.53
C THR A 207 11.05 -10.20 10.01
N LEU A 208 12.15 -9.68 9.48
CA LEU A 208 12.60 -9.88 8.11
C LEU A 208 13.82 -10.80 8.11
N PRO A 209 14.18 -11.45 6.99
CA PRO A 209 15.38 -12.29 6.91
C PRO A 209 16.70 -11.51 6.96
N PHE A 210 16.67 -10.19 7.21
CA PHE A 210 17.84 -9.33 7.21
C PHE A 210 18.26 -9.00 8.64
N GLU A 211 19.53 -9.24 8.94
CA GLU A 211 20.14 -8.87 10.21
C GLU A 211 20.59 -7.41 10.18
N THR A 212 20.70 -6.79 11.37
CA THR A 212 21.30 -5.45 11.49
C THR A 212 22.68 -5.42 10.83
N GLY A 213 22.92 -4.42 9.97
CA GLY A 213 24.16 -4.27 9.20
C GLY A 213 24.09 -4.89 7.80
N ASN A 214 23.08 -5.70 7.49
CA ASN A 214 22.86 -6.21 6.14
C ASN A 214 22.53 -5.06 5.19
N ARG A 215 23.18 -5.08 4.02
CA ARG A 215 22.90 -4.17 2.93
C ARG A 215 21.77 -4.73 2.08
N VAL A 216 20.74 -3.93 1.85
CA VAL A 216 19.55 -4.31 1.09
C VAL A 216 19.27 -3.32 -0.02
N ARG A 217 18.52 -3.80 -1.00
CA ARG A 217 17.99 -3.08 -2.14
C ARG A 217 16.47 -3.08 -2.03
N LEU A 218 15.87 -1.90 -2.02
CA LEU A 218 14.42 -1.70 -2.07
C LEU A 218 14.02 -1.11 -3.42
N GLN A 219 13.11 -1.77 -4.14
CA GLN A 219 12.72 -1.37 -5.49
C GLN A 219 11.26 -1.75 -5.75
N THR A 220 10.35 -0.76 -5.72
CA THR A 220 8.96 -0.95 -6.17
C THR A 220 8.84 -0.71 -7.68
N PRO A 221 7.71 -1.07 -8.32
CA PRO A 221 7.43 -0.74 -9.72
C PRO A 221 7.40 0.77 -9.97
N ALA A 222 7.15 1.57 -8.94
CA ALA A 222 7.04 3.01 -9.04
C ALA A 222 8.35 3.78 -8.91
N MET A 223 9.44 3.08 -8.61
CA MET A 223 10.76 3.67 -8.45
C MET A 223 11.56 3.58 -9.75
N LYS A 224 12.14 4.70 -10.19
CA LYS A 224 13.06 4.69 -11.34
C LYS A 224 14.42 4.06 -11.04
N LYS A 225 14.85 4.12 -9.77
CA LYS A 225 16.12 3.59 -9.27
C LYS A 225 15.89 2.93 -7.93
N ALA A 226 16.68 1.91 -7.63
CA ALA A 226 16.57 1.20 -6.36
C ALA A 226 17.14 2.07 -5.24
N LEU A 227 16.52 1.94 -4.07
CA LEU A 227 17.02 2.50 -2.84
C LEU A 227 17.95 1.48 -2.21
N MET A 228 19.22 1.85 -2.04
CA MET A 228 20.21 1.05 -1.33
C MET A 228 20.29 1.51 0.12
N GLY A 229 20.50 0.59 1.04
CA GLY A 229 20.68 0.97 2.45
C GLY A 229 21.05 -0.18 3.36
N ILE A 230 21.28 0.16 4.63
CA ILE A 230 21.64 -0.76 5.70
C ILE A 230 20.44 -0.97 6.61
N VAL A 231 20.11 -2.24 6.88
CA VAL A 231 19.04 -2.60 7.80
C VAL A 231 19.51 -2.42 9.24
N GLU A 232 18.65 -1.85 10.07
CA GLU A 232 18.72 -1.91 11.52
C GLU A 232 17.45 -2.57 12.05
N SER A 233 17.59 -3.74 12.67
CA SER A 233 16.48 -4.47 13.29
C SER A 233 16.61 -4.47 14.80
N SER A 234 15.52 -4.17 15.49
CA SER A 234 15.45 -4.17 16.95
C SER A 234 14.12 -4.69 17.46
N LYS A 235 14.09 -5.12 18.73
CA LYS A 235 12.85 -5.43 19.44
C LYS A 235 12.64 -4.41 20.54
N ASP A 236 11.40 -3.97 20.71
CA ASP A 236 11.02 -3.27 21.94
C ASP A 236 10.85 -4.23 23.12
N PHE A 237 10.59 -3.67 24.29
CA PHE A 237 10.34 -4.40 25.53
C PHE A 237 9.12 -5.34 25.45
N TYR A 238 8.17 -5.07 24.55
CA TYR A 238 6.99 -5.89 24.32
C TYR A 238 7.22 -7.01 23.29
N GLY A 239 8.43 -7.10 22.74
CA GLY A 239 8.80 -8.11 21.75
C GLY A 239 8.36 -7.75 20.32
N SER A 240 7.90 -6.52 20.09
CA SER A 240 7.55 -6.05 18.75
C SER A 240 8.83 -5.76 17.97
N TRP A 241 8.90 -6.26 16.75
CA TRP A 241 10.02 -6.01 15.84
C TRP A 241 9.91 -4.62 15.23
N TYR A 242 11.05 -3.94 15.07
CA TYR A 242 11.19 -2.72 14.28
C TYR A 242 12.34 -2.96 13.31
N ASN A 243 12.13 -2.60 12.05
CA ASN A 243 13.11 -2.70 10.99
C ASN A 243 13.21 -1.33 10.32
N PHE A 244 14.40 -0.76 10.34
CA PHE A 244 14.69 0.52 9.70
C PHE A 244 15.68 0.32 8.57
N LEU A 245 15.45 1.00 7.45
CA LEU A 245 16.38 1.04 6.33
C LEU A 245 17.07 2.41 6.30
N TRP A 246 18.34 2.43 6.67
CA TRP A 246 19.20 3.61 6.58
C TRP A 246 19.76 3.72 5.17
N CYS A 247 19.33 4.73 4.44
CA CYS A 247 19.54 4.83 3.00
C CYS A 247 20.93 5.42 2.68
N GLU A 248 21.60 4.83 1.69
CA GLU A 248 22.82 5.37 1.10
C GLU A 248 22.51 6.64 0.28
N ASP A 249 23.43 7.60 0.30
CA ASP A 249 23.37 8.80 -0.53
C ASP A 249 24.78 9.24 -1.00
N GLU A 250 24.89 10.45 -1.56
CA GLU A 250 26.16 10.98 -2.05
C GLU A 250 27.20 11.27 -0.95
N ASN A 251 26.76 11.43 0.30
CA ASN A 251 27.58 11.75 1.46
C ASN A 251 27.88 10.53 2.35
N TYR A 252 27.01 9.52 2.32
CA TYR A 252 27.08 8.35 3.20
C TYR A 252 26.97 7.04 2.43
N GLY A 253 28.08 6.31 2.38
CA GLY A 253 28.09 4.95 1.85
C GLY A 253 27.69 3.91 2.90
N ALA A 254 27.54 2.65 2.45
CA ALA A 254 27.20 1.51 3.30
C ALA A 254 28.05 1.41 4.58
N GLU A 255 29.36 1.61 4.47
CA GLU A 255 30.29 1.46 5.58
C GLU A 255 30.19 2.59 6.61
N ASP A 256 29.91 3.82 6.17
CA ASP A 256 29.69 4.96 7.06
C ASP A 256 28.43 4.73 7.90
N ILE A 257 27.36 4.26 7.25
CA ILE A 257 26.09 3.94 7.89
C ILE A 257 26.25 2.79 8.90
N ARG A 258 26.95 1.70 8.55
CA ARG A 258 27.21 0.58 9.47
C ARG A 258 27.89 1.07 10.76
N LYS A 259 28.94 1.89 10.65
CA LYS A 259 29.65 2.45 11.81
C LYS A 259 28.75 3.31 12.70
N LEU A 260 27.83 4.07 12.10
CA LEU A 260 26.91 4.90 12.86
C LEU A 260 25.89 4.07 13.65
N ILE A 261 25.36 3.00 13.04
CA ILE A 261 24.45 2.04 13.69
C ILE A 261 25.18 1.33 14.84
N GLU A 262 26.39 0.82 14.60
CA GLU A 262 27.19 0.12 15.62
C GLU A 262 27.47 0.99 16.86
N ASN A 263 27.78 2.26 16.64
CA ASN A 263 28.04 3.21 17.72
C ASN A 263 26.77 3.72 18.42
N ARG A 264 25.57 3.29 17.98
CA ARG A 264 24.24 3.68 18.50
C ARG A 264 24.08 5.18 18.71
N SER A 265 24.75 5.98 17.89
CA SER A 265 24.77 7.42 18.04
C SER A 265 23.53 8.03 17.36
N TYR A 266 22.33 7.65 17.83
CA TYR A 266 21.06 8.08 17.24
C TYR A 266 20.96 9.62 17.15
N GLY A 267 21.54 10.30 18.14
CA GLY A 267 21.67 11.76 18.16
C GLY A 267 22.66 12.33 17.14
N GLU A 268 23.67 11.58 16.69
CA GLU A 268 24.54 11.99 15.57
C GLU A 268 23.91 11.64 14.22
N ILE A 269 23.23 10.50 14.11
CA ILE A 269 22.51 10.10 12.90
C ILE A 269 21.42 11.12 12.55
N GLN A 270 20.63 11.56 13.54
CA GLN A 270 19.64 12.63 13.34
C GLN A 270 20.28 13.99 12.98
N LYS A 271 21.47 14.30 13.50
CA LYS A 271 22.21 15.53 13.15
C LYS A 271 22.77 15.48 11.73
N GLN A 272 23.14 14.29 11.26
CA GLN A 272 23.69 14.03 9.94
C GLN A 272 22.63 13.95 8.85
N LYS A 273 21.34 13.96 9.22
CA LYS A 273 20.19 13.91 8.30
C LYS A 273 20.22 12.71 7.34
N ILE A 274 20.82 11.59 7.77
CA ILE A 274 20.79 10.35 7.01
C ILE A 274 19.34 9.88 6.93
N LYS A 275 18.90 9.56 5.71
CA LYS A 275 17.52 9.17 5.44
C LYS A 275 17.25 7.78 6.02
N MET A 276 16.11 7.66 6.69
CA MET A 276 15.64 6.40 7.29
C MET A 276 14.22 6.10 6.77
N LEU A 277 13.99 4.86 6.37
CA LEU A 277 12.65 4.32 6.11
C LEU A 277 12.25 3.33 7.19
N ASP A 278 11.03 3.44 7.68
CA ASP A 278 10.41 2.39 8.50
C ASP A 278 9.91 1.28 7.55
N ILE A 279 10.55 0.12 7.61
CA ILE A 279 10.19 -1.08 6.86
C ILE A 279 9.66 -2.18 7.80
N SER A 280 9.19 -1.78 8.99
CA SER A 280 8.67 -2.70 10.00
C SER A 280 7.31 -3.26 9.65
N PHE A 281 6.53 -2.51 8.86
CA PHE A 281 5.15 -2.84 8.54
C PHE A 281 5.05 -3.57 7.20
N PRO A 282 3.97 -4.36 7.00
CA PRO A 282 3.67 -4.95 5.72
C PRO A 282 3.50 -3.91 4.62
N GLN A 283 3.02 -2.69 4.91
CA GLN A 283 2.78 -1.67 3.89
C GLN A 283 3.88 -0.60 3.85
N LEU A 284 4.34 -0.24 2.65
CA LEU A 284 5.31 0.83 2.39
C LEU A 284 4.63 2.15 1.98
N ASP A 285 3.90 2.82 2.89
CA ASP A 285 3.10 4.02 2.57
C ASP A 285 3.88 5.11 1.80
N VAL A 286 5.16 5.28 2.11
CA VAL A 286 6.03 6.33 1.52
C VAL A 286 6.29 6.12 0.02
N LEU A 287 6.07 4.90 -0.51
CA LEU A 287 6.43 4.52 -1.89
C LEU A 287 5.27 3.91 -2.68
N GLY A 288 4.04 3.98 -2.14
CA GLY A 288 2.80 3.38 -2.64
C GLY A 288 2.34 2.23 -1.77
N GLU A 289 1.03 1.90 -1.72
CA GLU A 289 0.53 0.80 -0.87
C GLU A 289 1.03 -0.57 -1.40
N TYR A 290 2.30 -0.85 -1.14
CA TYR A 290 3.06 -1.99 -1.60
C TYR A 290 3.42 -2.83 -0.39
N LEU A 291 3.29 -4.15 -0.53
CA LEU A 291 3.75 -5.10 0.47
C LEU A 291 5.28 -5.06 0.58
N THR A 292 5.84 -4.61 1.71
CA THR A 292 7.28 -4.55 1.98
C THR A 292 7.99 -5.83 1.57
N TYR A 293 7.40 -6.99 1.88
CA TYR A 293 7.95 -8.33 1.63
C TYR A 293 8.20 -8.66 0.15
N ASP A 294 7.62 -7.89 -0.77
CA ASP A 294 7.74 -8.12 -2.20
C ASP A 294 8.90 -7.35 -2.85
N TRP A 295 9.43 -6.34 -2.17
CA TRP A 295 10.25 -5.30 -2.81
C TRP A 295 11.60 -5.05 -2.15
N ILE A 296 11.95 -5.81 -1.11
CA ILE A 296 13.20 -5.69 -0.36
C ILE A 296 14.02 -6.98 -0.44
N GLU A 297 15.23 -6.89 -1.00
CA GLU A 297 16.13 -8.03 -1.18
C GLU A 297 17.57 -7.67 -0.76
N ARG A 298 18.43 -8.66 -0.58
CA ARG A 298 19.85 -8.39 -0.33
C ARG A 298 20.47 -7.68 -1.52
N ALA A 299 21.31 -6.69 -1.25
CA ALA A 299 22.17 -6.12 -2.28
C ALA A 299 23.26 -7.13 -2.65
N GLU A 300 23.35 -7.52 -3.93
CA GLU A 300 24.48 -8.34 -4.40
C GLU A 300 25.76 -7.48 -4.46
N GLY A 301 26.85 -8.00 -3.88
CA GLY A 301 28.17 -7.38 -3.88
C GLY A 301 28.52 -6.62 -2.59
N ASP A 302 29.35 -7.25 -1.77
CA ASP A 302 30.35 -6.58 -0.90
C ASP A 302 31.73 -6.74 -1.58
#